data_AF-A0A660SLD8-F1
#
_entry.id   AF-A0A660SLD8-F1
#
_cell.length_a   1.000
_cell.length_b   1.000
_cell.length_c   1.000
_cell.angle_alpha   90.00
_cell.angle_beta   90.00
_cell.angle_gamma   90.00
#
_symmetry.space_group_name_H-M   'P 1'
#
loop_
_entity.id
_entity.type
_entity.pdbx_description
1 polymer ?
#
loop_
_entity_poly.entity_id
_entity_poly.type
_entity_poly.pdbx_seq_one_letter_code
_entity_poly.pdbx_strand_id
1 'polypeptide(L)'
;ETRNINDVIIYYKSDRWNNVKIDPNTIKLTLSGSSNDINSLINAGISAYVIVNVISPGSYLLPVFIDLPENIYKQAIEPEFVKVEVID
;
A
#
# COMPACT_ATOMS: atom_id res chain seq x y z
N GLU A 1 -10.39 -18.79 3.19
CA GLU A 1 -8.98 -19.08 2.87
C GLU A 1 -8.09 -17.92 3.30
N THR A 2 -6.78 -18.17 3.39
CA THR A 2 -5.76 -17.14 3.60
C THR A 2 -4.77 -17.19 2.45
N ARG A 3 -4.41 -16.02 1.90
CA ARG A 3 -3.46 -15.88 0.78
C ARG A 3 -2.42 -14.82 1.10
N ASN A 4 -1.18 -15.13 0.75
CA ASN A 4 -0.07 -14.18 0.80
C ASN A 4 0.19 -13.68 -0.62
N ILE A 5 0.21 -12.36 -0.77
CA ILE A 5 0.55 -11.67 -2.00
C ILE A 5 1.84 -10.91 -1.72
N ASN A 6 2.88 -11.23 -2.49
CA ASN A 6 4.16 -10.52 -2.43
C ASN A 6 4.19 -9.41 -3.48
N ASP A 7 5.10 -8.47 -3.30
CA ASP A 7 5.44 -7.45 -4.30
C ASP A 7 4.26 -6.54 -4.71
N VAL A 8 3.34 -6.26 -3.77
CA VAL A 8 2.27 -5.28 -3.99
C VAL A 8 2.90 -3.89 -4.05
N ILE A 9 2.78 -3.24 -5.22
CA ILE A 9 3.34 -1.92 -5.47
C ILE A 9 2.60 -0.85 -4.66
N ILE A 10 3.36 0.05 -4.05
CA ILE A 10 2.86 1.17 -3.25
C ILE A 10 2.88 2.43 -4.09
N TYR A 11 1.74 3.10 -4.17
CA TYR A 11 1.63 4.43 -4.78
C TYR A 11 1.56 5.51 -3.69
N TYR A 12 1.74 6.78 -4.06
CA TYR A 12 1.48 7.89 -3.14
C TYR A 12 0.30 8.72 -3.61
N LYS A 13 -0.44 9.28 -2.66
CA LYS A 13 -1.47 10.31 -2.88
C LYS A 13 -0.95 11.61 -2.26
N SER A 14 -0.85 12.68 -3.04
CA SER A 14 -0.49 14.02 -2.57
C SER A 14 -1.16 15.10 -3.41
N ASP A 15 -1.60 16.17 -2.74
CA ASP A 15 -2.14 17.36 -3.41
C ASP A 15 -1.05 18.42 -3.69
N ARG A 16 0.15 18.24 -3.13
CA ARG A 16 1.23 19.26 -3.13
C ARG A 16 2.52 18.81 -3.78
N TRP A 17 2.84 17.53 -3.72
CA TRP A 17 4.17 17.01 -4.09
C TRP A 17 4.08 16.12 -5.32
N ASN A 18 4.91 16.43 -6.32
CA ASN A 18 4.99 15.65 -7.57
C ASN A 18 6.23 14.74 -7.63
N ASN A 19 7.20 14.95 -6.72
CA ASN A 19 8.44 14.19 -6.68
C ASN A 19 8.62 13.56 -5.30
N VAL A 20 8.22 12.29 -5.20
CA VAL A 20 8.23 11.51 -3.96
C VAL A 20 8.88 10.16 -4.24
N LYS A 21 9.83 9.77 -3.39
CA LYS A 21 10.41 8.43 -3.38
C LYS A 21 9.86 7.62 -2.20
N ILE A 22 9.58 6.36 -2.45
CA ILE A 22 9.07 5.41 -1.44
C ILE A 22 10.07 4.26 -1.36
N ASP A 23 10.49 3.92 -0.14
CA ASP A 23 11.42 2.83 0.14
C ASP A 23 10.98 2.04 1.41
N PRO A 24 10.72 0.72 1.30
CA PRO A 24 10.58 -0.05 0.07
C PRO A 24 9.35 0.38 -0.74
N ASN A 25 9.39 0.20 -2.06
CA ASN A 25 8.26 0.51 -2.97
C ASN A 25 7.26 -0.64 -3.12
N THR A 26 7.50 -1.77 -2.46
CA THR A 26 6.59 -2.91 -2.42
C THR A 26 6.37 -3.41 -0.99
N ILE A 27 5.22 -4.04 -0.77
CA ILE A 27 4.88 -4.74 0.48
C ILE A 27 4.47 -6.19 0.23
N LYS A 28 4.47 -6.96 1.31
CA LYS A 28 3.77 -8.23 1.43
C LYS A 28 2.42 -8.01 2.11
N LEU A 29 1.40 -8.65 1.58
CA LEU A 29 0.03 -8.54 2.06
C LEU A 29 -0.54 -9.94 2.31
N THR A 30 -1.06 -10.16 3.51
CA THR A 30 -1.82 -11.36 3.86
C THR A 30 -3.30 -11.02 3.92
N LEU A 31 -4.10 -11.68 3.09
CA LEU A 31 -5.55 -11.50 2.99
C LEU A 31 -6.28 -12.77 3.42
N SER A 32 -7.49 -12.61 3.93
CA SER A 32 -8.43 -13.71 4.13
C SER A 32 -9.80 -13.40 3.51
N GLY A 33 -10.48 -14.44 3.04
CA GLY A 33 -11.74 -14.34 2.29
C GLY A 33 -12.04 -15.61 1.51
N SER A 34 -13.02 -15.57 0.60
CA SER A 34 -13.25 -16.68 -0.33
C SER A 34 -12.16 -16.71 -1.41
N SER A 35 -11.83 -17.90 -1.92
CA SER A 35 -10.81 -18.07 -2.95
C SER A 35 -11.17 -17.32 -4.23
N ASN A 36 -12.46 -17.30 -4.59
CA ASN A 36 -12.96 -16.59 -5.77
C ASN A 36 -12.80 -15.07 -5.63
N ASP A 37 -13.13 -14.52 -4.46
CA ASP A 37 -13.02 -13.07 -4.21
C ASP A 37 -11.55 -12.63 -4.20
N ILE A 38 -10.68 -13.37 -3.53
CA ILE A 38 -9.25 -13.06 -3.49
C ILE A 38 -8.64 -13.14 -4.90
N ASN A 39 -8.96 -14.18 -5.67
CA ASN A 39 -8.49 -14.29 -7.05
C ASN A 39 -9.01 -13.15 -7.94
N SER A 40 -10.28 -12.76 -7.77
CA SER A 40 -10.85 -11.62 -8.48
C SER A 40 -10.14 -10.31 -8.13
N LEU A 41 -9.82 -10.09 -6.85
CA LEU A 41 -9.07 -8.91 -6.40
C LEU A 41 -7.65 -8.89 -6.99
N ILE A 42 -6.95 -10.03 -6.98
CA ILE A 42 -5.61 -10.14 -7.57
C ILE A 42 -5.66 -9.80 -9.07
N ASN A 43 -6.65 -10.33 -9.79
CA ASN A 43 -6.82 -10.07 -11.22
C ASN A 43 -7.20 -8.60 -11.52
N ALA A 44 -7.98 -7.97 -10.64
CA ALA A 44 -8.32 -6.55 -10.75
C ALA A 44 -7.15 -5.62 -10.40
N GLY A 45 -6.17 -6.12 -9.64
CA GLY A 45 -5.04 -5.37 -9.12
C GLY A 45 -5.32 -4.81 -7.73
N ILE A 46 -4.31 -4.90 -6.85
CA ILE A 46 -4.39 -4.40 -5.47
C ILE A 46 -3.82 -2.98 -5.43
N SER A 47 -4.59 -2.05 -4.87
CA SER A 47 -4.18 -0.65 -4.71
C SER A 47 -3.68 -0.39 -3.30
N ALA A 48 -2.36 -0.45 -3.10
CA ALA A 48 -1.71 0.00 -1.87
C ALA A 48 -1.19 1.43 -2.02
N TYR A 49 -1.35 2.27 -1.00
CA TYR A 49 -0.94 3.67 -1.07
C TYR A 49 -0.51 4.27 0.26
N VAL A 50 0.27 5.34 0.19
CA VAL A 50 0.58 6.23 1.31
C VAL A 50 0.00 7.63 1.04
N ILE A 51 -0.34 8.36 2.09
CA ILE A 51 -0.85 9.73 1.99
C ILE A 51 0.24 10.70 2.40
N VAL A 52 0.70 11.53 1.46
CA VAL A 52 1.79 12.48 1.66
C VAL A 52 1.21 13.87 1.84
N ASN A 53 0.91 14.20 3.09
CA ASN A 53 0.37 15.50 3.51
C ASN A 53 1.34 16.22 4.47
N VAL A 54 2.59 16.38 4.04
CA VAL A 54 3.64 17.07 4.79
C VAL A 54 3.81 18.50 4.28
N ILE A 55 4.24 19.40 5.18
CA ILE A 55 4.34 20.85 4.90
C ILE A 55 5.70 21.20 4.28
N SER A 56 6.74 20.42 4.57
CA SER A 56 8.11 20.66 4.11
C SER A 56 8.69 19.40 3.44
N PRO A 57 9.66 19.56 2.53
CA PRO A 57 10.46 18.44 2.03
C PRO A 57 11.21 17.74 3.16
N GLY A 58 11.50 16.46 2.98
CA GLY A 58 12.19 15.65 3.98
C GLY A 58 11.83 14.17 3.92
N SER A 59 12.35 13.41 4.88
CA SER A 59 12.12 11.97 5.01
C SER A 59 11.13 11.69 6.15
N TYR A 60 10.12 10.88 5.86
CA TYR A 60 9.03 10.53 6.78
C TYR A 60 8.79 9.03 6.78
N LEU A 61 8.35 8.48 7.92
CA LEU A 61 7.80 7.12 7.97
C LEU A 61 6.27 7.23 7.94
N LEU A 62 5.67 6.73 6.87
CA LEU A 62 4.23 6.84 6.65
C LEU A 62 3.59 5.44 6.61
N PRO A 63 2.39 5.27 7.19
CA PRO A 63 1.67 4.01 7.17
C PRO A 63 1.15 3.70 5.76
N VAL A 64 1.15 2.41 5.40
CA VAL A 64 0.59 1.93 4.13
C VAL A 64 -0.89 1.60 4.30
N PHE A 65 -1.72 2.14 3.40
CA PHE A 65 -3.15 1.90 3.30
C PHE A 65 -3.45 1.01 2.09
N ILE A 66 -4.55 0.26 2.18
CA ILE A 66 -5.01 -0.62 1.10
C ILE A 66 -6.53 -0.52 1.03
N ASP A 67 -7.04 -0.31 -0.18
CA ASP A 67 -8.48 -0.37 -0.43
C ASP A 67 -8.86 -1.83 -0.72
N LEU A 68 -9.68 -2.41 0.17
CA LEU A 68 -10.17 -3.80 0.05
C LEU A 68 -11.70 -3.81 -0.06
N PRO A 69 -12.28 -4.73 -0.85
CA PRO A 69 -13.73 -4.91 -0.89
C PRO A 69 -14.26 -5.53 0.42
N GLU A 70 -15.55 -5.33 0.71
CA GLU A 70 -16.18 -5.74 1.98
C GLU A 70 -16.02 -7.23 2.34
N ASN A 71 -15.86 -8.10 1.35
CA ASN A 71 -15.74 -9.55 1.53
C ASN A 71 -14.29 -10.04 1.71
N ILE A 72 -13.30 -9.15 1.73
CA ILE A 72 -11.89 -9.48 1.88
C ILE A 72 -11.31 -8.74 3.08
N TYR A 73 -10.64 -9.48 3.95
CA TYR A 73 -10.10 -8.97 5.19
C TYR A 73 -8.58 -8.95 5.15
N LYS A 74 -7.98 -7.80 5.47
CA LYS A 74 -6.55 -7.69 5.73
C LYS A 74 -6.20 -8.43 7.02
N GLN A 75 -5.26 -9.37 6.95
CA GLN A 75 -4.69 -10.04 8.13
C GLN A 75 -3.36 -9.41 8.53
N ALA A 76 -2.47 -9.11 7.57
CA ALA A 76 -1.17 -8.50 7.83
C ALA A 76 -0.65 -7.72 6.62
N ILE A 77 0.16 -6.69 6.88
CA ILE A 77 0.98 -5.96 5.90
C ILE A 77 2.42 -5.95 6.42
N GLU A 78 3.39 -6.16 5.54
CA GLU A 78 4.80 -6.06 5.88
C GLU A 78 5.61 -5.40 4.74
N PRO A 79 6.30 -4.26 4.99
CA PRO A 79 6.25 -3.46 6.21
C PRO A 79 4.96 -2.61 6.31
N GLU A 80 4.47 -2.37 7.53
CA GLU A 80 3.30 -1.50 7.75
C GLU A 80 3.60 -0.01 7.53
N PHE A 81 4.88 0.36 7.66
CA PHE A 81 5.38 1.72 7.45
C PHE A 81 6.49 1.70 6.42
N VAL A 82 6.47 2.68 5.53
CA VAL A 82 7.52 2.86 4.52
C VAL A 82 8.15 4.24 4.65
N LYS A 83 9.43 4.32 4.28
CA LYS A 83 10.15 5.58 4.22
C LYS A 83 9.70 6.31 2.97
N VAL A 84 9.26 7.54 3.15
CA VAL A 84 8.82 8.44 2.09
C VAL A 84 9.71 9.66 2.12
N GLU A 85 10.40 9.91 1.02
CA GLU A 85 11.27 11.07 0.82
C GLU A 85 10.60 12.02 -0.16
N VAL A 86 10.31 13.22 0.31
CA VAL A 86 9.72 14.31 -0.46
C VAL A 86 10.84 15.23 -0.93
N ILE A 87 10.92 15.43 -2.24
CA ILE A 87 11.94 16.22 -2.91
C ILE A 87 11.26 17.43 -3.56
N ASP A 88 11.82 18.61 -3.34
CA ASP A 88 11.44 19.86 -4.03
C ASP A 88 12.25 20.05 -5.31
#